data_AF-A0A2A2H7E5-F1
#
_entry.id   AF-A0A2A2H7E5-F1
#
_cell.length_a   1.000
_cell.length_b   1.000
_cell.length_c   1.000
_cell.angle_alpha   90.00
_cell.angle_beta   90.00
_cell.angle_gamma   90.00
#
_symmetry.space_group_name_H-M   'P 1'
#
loop_
_entity.id
_entity.type
_entity.pdbx_description
1 polymer ?
#
loop_
_entity_poly.entity_id
_entity_poly.type
_entity_poly.pdbx_seq_one_letter_code
_entity_poly.pdbx_strand_id
1 'polypeptide(L)' 'PKKRVQWIKDKYFKQVGHRHWVFAACDENAATGLIKLVNASDVKIRRHIRIQQKANPFDPEWDEYFAKRHFHKFRY' A
#
# COMPACT_ATOMS: atom_id res chain seq x y z
N PRO A 1 -20.68 -22.53 14.89
CA PRO A 1 -19.38 -23.19 15.17
C PRO A 1 -19.13 -24.54 14.48
N LYS A 2 -20.16 -25.29 14.03
CA LYS A 2 -20.01 -26.66 13.46
C LYS A 2 -19.92 -26.73 11.92
N LYS A 3 -19.49 -25.65 11.26
CA LYS A 3 -19.44 -25.63 9.78
C LYS A 3 -18.16 -26.28 9.28
N ARG A 4 -18.28 -27.03 8.18
CA ARG A 4 -17.14 -27.69 7.53
C ARG A 4 -16.15 -26.65 7.00
N VAL A 5 -14.87 -27.01 6.96
CA VAL A 5 -13.80 -26.14 6.44
C VAL A 5 -14.07 -25.70 5.00
N GLN A 6 -14.63 -26.59 4.18
CA GLN A 6 -15.06 -26.28 2.81
C GLN A 6 -16.07 -25.13 2.78
N TRP A 7 -17.08 -25.14 3.66
CA TRP A 7 -18.06 -24.06 3.72
C TRP A 7 -17.41 -22.72 4.11
N ILE A 8 -16.44 -22.74 5.04
CA ILE A 8 -15.71 -21.54 5.45
C ILE A 8 -14.90 -20.98 4.27
N LYS A 9 -14.19 -21.87 3.54
CA LYS A 9 -13.46 -21.52 2.32
C LYS A 9 -14.41 -20.91 1.29
N ASP A 10 -15.47 -21.61 0.93
CA ASP A 10 -16.38 -21.17 -0.13
C ASP A 10 -17.10 -19.88 0.23
N LYS A 11 -17.35 -19.62 1.52
CA LYS A 11 -17.98 -18.37 1.95
C LYS A 11 -17.03 -17.19 1.91
N TYR A 12 -15.83 -17.32 2.49
CA TYR A 12 -14.95 -16.18 2.78
C TYR A 12 -13.74 -16.06 1.86
N PHE A 13 -13.31 -17.17 1.23
CA PHE A 13 -12.09 -17.22 0.44
C PHE A 13 -12.43 -17.43 -1.04
N LYS A 14 -12.36 -16.33 -1.79
CA LYS A 14 -12.75 -16.28 -3.20
C LYS A 14 -11.52 -16.31 -4.11
N GLN A 15 -11.77 -16.56 -5.38
CA GLN A 15 -10.82 -16.29 -6.45
C GLN A 15 -11.08 -14.90 -7.00
N VAL A 16 -10.05 -14.05 -7.07
CA VAL A 16 -10.13 -12.70 -7.64
C VAL A 16 -9.01 -12.56 -8.67
N GLY A 17 -9.39 -12.53 -9.95
CA GLY A 17 -8.44 -12.65 -11.06
C GLY A 17 -7.67 -13.98 -10.99
N HIS A 18 -6.33 -13.91 -11.01
CA HIS A 18 -5.44 -15.08 -10.90
C HIS A 18 -5.14 -15.50 -9.45
N ARG A 19 -5.65 -14.78 -8.44
CA ARG A 19 -5.35 -15.06 -7.03
C ARG A 19 -6.46 -15.90 -6.40
N HIS A 20 -6.07 -16.99 -5.75
CA HIS A 20 -6.92 -17.80 -4.89
C HIS A 20 -6.74 -17.40 -3.42
N TRP A 21 -7.63 -17.88 -2.54
CA TRP A 21 -7.58 -17.62 -1.10
C TRP A 21 -7.66 -16.13 -0.73
N VAL A 22 -8.40 -15.34 -1.51
CA VAL A 22 -8.62 -13.92 -1.21
C VAL A 22 -9.79 -13.80 -0.25
N PHE A 23 -9.55 -13.23 0.93
CA PHE A 23 -10.62 -12.95 1.88
C PHE A 23 -11.51 -11.83 1.33
N ALA A 24 -12.76 -12.17 1.00
CA ALA A 24 -13.68 -11.27 0.33
C ALA A 24 -15.15 -11.60 0.68
N ALA A 25 -16.00 -10.57 0.58
CA ALA A 25 -17.44 -10.68 0.76
C ALA A 25 -18.15 -9.87 -0.33
N CYS A 26 -19.37 -10.29 -0.70
CA CYS A 26 -20.21 -9.48 -1.57
C CYS A 26 -20.78 -8.30 -0.77
N ASP A 27 -20.79 -7.12 -1.37
CA ASP A 27 -21.33 -5.88 -0.78
C ASP A 27 -21.94 -5.04 -1.91
N GLU A 28 -23.23 -4.72 -1.79
CA GLU A 28 -23.99 -3.96 -2.78
C GLU A 28 -23.49 -2.51 -2.92
N ASN A 29 -22.86 -1.97 -1.87
CA ASN A 29 -22.29 -0.62 -1.89
C ASN A 29 -20.89 -0.58 -2.50
N ALA A 30 -20.24 -1.74 -2.67
CA ALA A 30 -18.94 -1.79 -3.32
C ALA A 30 -19.12 -1.56 -4.82
N ALA A 31 -18.28 -0.71 -5.42
CA ALA A 31 -18.34 -0.39 -6.85
C ALA A 31 -18.28 -1.62 -7.79
N THR A 32 -17.74 -2.74 -7.31
CA THR A 32 -17.64 -4.00 -8.07
C THR A 32 -18.56 -5.11 -7.53
N GLY A 33 -19.42 -4.79 -6.54
CA GLY A 33 -20.24 -5.77 -5.82
C GLY A 33 -19.45 -6.67 -4.85
N LEU A 34 -18.13 -6.47 -4.75
CA LEU A 34 -17.22 -7.30 -3.95
C LEU A 34 -16.25 -6.41 -3.15
N ILE A 35 -16.22 -6.61 -1.84
CA ILE A 35 -15.20 -6.05 -0.96
C ILE A 35 -14.17 -7.12 -0.61
N LYS A 36 -12.89 -6.77 -0.65
CA LYS A 36 -11.76 -7.66 -0.34
C LYS A 36 -10.73 -6.94 0.50
N LEU A 37 -9.95 -7.70 1.26
CA LEU A 37 -8.78 -7.14 1.94
C LEU A 37 -7.73 -6.69 0.92
N VAL A 38 -7.08 -5.57 1.24
CA VAL A 38 -5.91 -5.11 0.48
C VAL A 38 -4.73 -6.02 0.79
N ASN A 39 -4.02 -6.46 -0.25
CA ASN A 39 -2.80 -7.21 -0.05
C ASN A 39 -1.63 -6.24 0.18
N ALA A 40 -0.86 -6.47 1.25
CA ALA A 40 0.31 -5.67 1.56
C ALA A 40 1.32 -5.62 0.40
N SER A 41 1.45 -6.69 -0.39
CA SER A 41 2.34 -6.73 -1.55
C SER A 41 1.91 -5.82 -2.71
N ASP A 42 0.64 -5.43 -2.78
CA ASP A 42 0.14 -4.54 -3.82
C ASP A 42 0.51 -3.07 -3.53
N VAL A 43 0.90 -2.76 -2.29
CA VAL A 43 1.39 -1.45 -1.90
C VAL A 43 2.79 -1.26 -2.44
N LYS A 44 2.93 -0.39 -3.45
CA LYS A 44 4.23 -0.04 -4.04
C LYS A 44 5.15 0.55 -2.97
N ILE A 45 6.36 0.01 -2.86
CA ILE A 45 7.39 0.55 -1.98
C ILE A 45 7.86 1.91 -2.54
N ARG A 46 7.54 2.99 -1.85
CA ARG A 46 8.09 4.32 -2.13
C ARG A 46 9.38 4.50 -1.33
N ARG A 47 10.51 4.62 -2.03
CA ARG A 47 11.83 4.85 -1.41
C ARG A 47 12.07 6.34 -1.26
N HIS A 48 12.37 6.78 -0.05
CA HIS A 48 12.76 8.16 0.22
C HIS A 48 14.28 8.22 0.40
N ILE A 49 14.92 9.21 -0.25
CA ILE A 49 16.34 9.48 -0.07
C ILE A 49 16.58 9.89 1.38
N ARG A 50 17.52 9.25 2.09
CA ARG A 50 17.87 9.59 3.48
C ARG A 50 18.38 11.04 3.57
N ILE A 51 18.01 11.75 4.63
CA ILE A 51 18.55 13.08 4.91
C ILE A 51 19.99 12.94 5.43
N GLN A 52 20.91 13.78 4.98
CA GLN A 52 22.25 13.80 5.53
C GLN A 52 22.19 14.25 7.00
N GLN A 53 22.75 13.47 7.91
CA GLN A 53 22.62 13.72 9.35
C GLN A 53 23.19 15.07 9.79
N LYS A 54 24.22 15.56 9.09
CA LYS A 54 24.85 16.86 9.38
C LYS A 54 24.09 18.05 8.78
N ALA A 55 23.08 17.82 7.95
CA ALA A 55 22.39 18.89 7.24
C ALA A 55 21.56 19.74 8.20
N ASN A 56 21.90 21.04 8.26
CA ASN A 56 21.18 22.04 9.05
C ASN A 56 20.41 22.98 8.11
N PRO A 57 19.06 23.09 8.20
CA PRO A 57 18.26 23.96 7.35
C PRO A 57 18.55 25.47 7.46
N PHE A 58 19.25 25.90 8.50
CA PHE A 58 19.56 27.32 8.75
C PHE A 58 21.02 27.67 8.49
N ASP A 59 21.83 26.70 8.08
CA ASP A 59 23.22 26.90 7.75
C ASP A 59 23.35 27.07 6.22
N PRO A 60 23.86 28.23 5.73
CA PRO A 60 23.95 28.52 4.30
C PRO A 60 24.72 27.46 3.50
N GLU A 61 25.62 26.71 4.12
CA GLU A 61 26.35 25.62 3.46
C GLU A 61 25.40 24.53 2.92
N TRP A 62 24.21 24.38 3.51
CA TRP A 62 23.24 23.34 3.15
C TRP A 62 22.11 23.81 2.24
N ASP A 63 22.07 25.08 1.85
CA ASP A 63 21.01 25.65 1.02
C ASP A 63 20.88 24.90 -0.32
N GLU A 64 22.00 24.62 -0.98
CA GLU A 64 22.01 23.87 -2.24
C GLU A 64 21.49 22.43 -2.07
N TYR A 65 21.83 21.78 -0.96
CA TYR A 65 21.36 20.43 -0.63
C TYR A 65 19.83 20.39 -0.48
N PHE A 66 19.26 21.34 0.27
CA PHE A 66 17.82 21.43 0.46
C PHE A 66 17.09 21.88 -0.82
N ALA A 67 17.67 22.79 -1.61
CA ALA A 67 17.13 23.18 -2.91
C ALA A 67 17.01 21.98 -3.85
N LYS A 68 18.09 21.19 -4.02
CA LYS A 68 18.08 19.95 -4.81
C LYS A 68 17.05 18.97 -4.28
N ARG A 69 16.98 18.77 -2.97
CA ARG A 69 16.01 17.85 -2.34
C ARG A 69 14.55 18.29 -2.55
N HIS A 70 14.28 19.59 -2.53
CA HIS A 70 12.96 20.15 -2.78
C HIS A 70 12.51 19.89 -4.22
N PHE A 71 13.41 20.04 -5.20
CA PHE A 71 13.16 19.66 -6.59
C PHE A 71 12.84 18.17 -6.77
N HIS A 72 13.50 17.28 -6.02
CA HIS A 72 13.23 15.83 -6.09
C HIS A 72 11.85 15.46 -5.52
N LYS A 73 11.27 16.24 -4.61
CA LYS A 73 9.92 16.00 -4.09
C LYS A 73 8.84 16.19 -5.16
N PHE A 74 9.05 17.06 -6.15
CA PHE A 74 8.05 17.38 -7.18
C PHE A 74 8.04 16.45 -8.40
N ARG A 75 8.95 15.46 -8.43
CA ARG A 75 9.12 14.57 -9.60
C ARG A 75 8.41 13.22 -9.45
N TYR A 76 7.64 13.01 -8.36
CA TYR A 76 6.91 11.79 -8.04
C TYR A 76 5.42 12.02 -7.85
#